data_AF-A0A519HCS2-F1
#
_entry.id   AF-A0A519HCS2-F1
#
_cell.length_a   1.000
_cell.length_b   1.000
_cell.length_c   1.000
_cell.angle_alpha   90.00
_cell.angle_beta   90.00
_cell.angle_gamma   90.00
#
_symmetry.space_group_name_H-M   'P 1'
#
loop_
_entity.id
_entity.type
_entity.pdbx_description
1 polymer ?
#
loop_
_entity_poly.entity_id
_entity_poly.type
_entity_poly.pdbx_seq_one_letter_code
_entity_poly.pdbx_strand_id
1 'polypeptide(L)'
;MSATASTLDAELPSNALRRQGTAALTLGAIGVVYGDIGTSPLYTVKEIFAPATGVALNTANLIGAVSVIFWALMLVVTLKYVTLILRADNRGEGGGLALTALAAQAVRSRPALRRGLLLLGVFGATLFYGDSVITPAISVLSAV
;
A
#
# COMPACT_ATOMS: atom_id res chain seq x y z
N MET A 1 -43.40 -9.79 -52.18
CA MET A 1 -43.16 -9.12 -50.88
C MET A 1 -42.50 -10.14 -49.97
N SER A 2 -41.17 -10.14 -49.92
CA SER A 2 -40.37 -11.05 -49.09
C SER A 2 -39.21 -10.26 -48.47
N ALA A 3 -38.91 -10.64 -47.23
CA ALA A 3 -38.11 -9.97 -46.22
C ALA A 3 -36.75 -9.40 -46.68
N THR A 4 -36.46 -8.17 -46.24
CA THR A 4 -35.10 -7.62 -46.17
C THR A 4 -34.80 -7.35 -44.68
N ALA A 5 -34.35 -8.38 -43.99
CA ALA A 5 -33.82 -8.30 -42.63
C ALA A 5 -32.39 -8.86 -42.67
N SER A 6 -31.40 -7.99 -42.89
CA SER A 6 -29.99 -8.42 -42.93
C SER A 6 -29.00 -7.29 -42.62
N THR A 7 -29.27 -6.46 -41.60
CA THR A 7 -28.29 -5.50 -41.07
C THR A 7 -28.33 -5.49 -39.54
N LEU A 8 -28.14 -6.65 -38.92
CA LEU A 8 -27.90 -6.76 -37.47
C LEU A 8 -26.73 -7.71 -37.21
N ASP A 9 -25.57 -7.42 -37.80
CA ASP A 9 -24.31 -8.08 -37.43
C ASP A 9 -23.23 -7.01 -37.23
N ALA A 10 -23.52 -6.03 -36.37
CA ALA A 10 -22.45 -5.29 -35.71
C ALA A 10 -21.82 -6.24 -34.69
N GLU A 11 -20.75 -6.93 -35.11
CA GLU A 11 -19.87 -7.69 -34.23
C GLU A 11 -19.37 -6.78 -33.10
N LEU A 12 -20.05 -6.84 -31.96
CA LEU A 12 -19.51 -6.31 -30.71
C LEU A 12 -18.26 -7.13 -30.39
N PRO A 13 -17.08 -6.51 -30.20
CA PRO A 13 -15.86 -7.24 -29.91
C PRO A 13 -16.04 -7.98 -28.59
N SER A 14 -16.29 -9.28 -28.71
CA SER A 14 -16.44 -10.20 -27.59
C SER A 14 -15.07 -10.46 -26.99
N ASN A 15 -14.91 -10.10 -25.71
CA ASN A 15 -13.91 -10.66 -24.81
C ASN A 15 -12.43 -10.56 -25.24
N ALA A 16 -11.91 -9.34 -25.32
CA ALA A 16 -10.47 -9.09 -25.15
C ALA A 16 -10.06 -9.07 -23.66
N LEU A 17 -10.72 -9.85 -22.78
CA LEU A 17 -10.17 -10.21 -21.48
C LEU A 17 -9.02 -11.20 -21.74
N ARG A 18 -7.88 -10.66 -22.19
CA ARG A 18 -6.60 -11.36 -22.23
C ARG A 18 -6.44 -12.05 -20.88
N ARG A 19 -6.41 -13.38 -20.90
CA ARG A 19 -6.02 -14.23 -19.79
C ARG A 19 -4.56 -13.89 -19.48
N GLN A 20 -4.32 -12.79 -18.76
CA GLN A 20 -2.98 -12.43 -18.31
C GLN A 20 -2.48 -13.62 -17.50
N GLY A 21 -1.37 -14.19 -17.95
CA GLY A 21 -0.73 -15.28 -17.22
C GLY A 21 -0.48 -14.83 -15.80
N THR A 22 -0.66 -15.73 -14.83
CA THR A 22 -0.47 -15.46 -13.40
C THR A 22 0.87 -14.75 -13.13
N ALA A 23 1.93 -15.07 -13.88
CA ALA A 23 3.21 -14.39 -13.82
C ALA A 23 3.14 -12.88 -14.11
N ALA A 24 2.37 -12.45 -15.11
CA ALA A 24 2.20 -11.04 -15.45
C ALA A 24 1.44 -10.29 -14.34
N LEU A 25 0.42 -10.92 -13.76
CA LEU A 25 -0.33 -10.37 -12.62
C LEU A 25 0.56 -10.26 -11.38
N THR A 26 1.38 -11.27 -11.09
CA THR A 26 2.32 -11.25 -9.97
C THR A 26 3.36 -10.14 -10.13
N LEU A 27 3.95 -9.98 -11.33
CA LEU A 27 4.89 -8.89 -11.61
C LEU A 27 4.22 -7.52 -11.46
N GLY A 28 2.99 -7.37 -11.94
CA GLY A 28 2.21 -6.15 -11.74
C GLY A 28 1.95 -5.85 -10.27
N ALA A 29 1.53 -6.84 -9.49
CA ALA A 29 1.28 -6.70 -8.05
C ALA A 29 2.56 -6.32 -7.27
N ILE A 30 3.68 -6.98 -7.57
CA ILE A 30 5.00 -6.64 -7.01
C ILE A 30 5.36 -5.20 -7.36
N GLY A 31 5.21 -4.80 -8.62
CA GLY A 31 5.50 -3.44 -9.09
C GLY A 31 4.70 -2.38 -8.34
N VAL A 32 3.41 -2.62 -8.11
CA VAL A 32 2.55 -1.69 -7.33
C VAL A 32 3.01 -1.59 -5.88
N VAL A 33 3.28 -2.72 -5.21
CA VAL A 33 3.69 -2.74 -3.80
C VAL A 33 5.05 -2.06 -3.59
N TYR A 34 6.05 -2.39 -4.41
CA TYR A 34 7.35 -1.74 -4.31
C TYR A 34 7.32 -0.27 -4.77
N GLY A 35 6.43 0.07 -5.70
CA GLY A 35 6.19 1.46 -6.09
C GLY A 35 5.67 2.30 -4.91
N ASP A 36 4.65 1.81 -4.21
CA ASP A 36 4.05 2.48 -3.06
C ASP A 36 5.06 2.77 -1.93
N ILE A 37 5.91 1.77 -1.61
CA ILE A 37 7.00 1.92 -0.61
C ILE A 37 7.98 3.05 -0.99
N GLY A 38 8.24 3.24 -2.29
CA GLY A 38 9.19 4.23 -2.80
C GLY A 38 8.64 5.66 -2.86
N THR A 39 7.31 5.85 -2.88
CA THR A 39 6.72 7.19 -2.98
C THR A 39 7.00 8.06 -1.75
N SER A 40 6.96 7.47 -0.56
CA SER A 40 7.12 8.18 0.71
C SER A 40 8.49 8.87 0.86
N PRO A 41 9.64 8.21 0.58
CA PRO A 41 10.94 8.88 0.50
C PRO A 41 10.99 10.02 -0.53
N LEU A 42 10.36 9.85 -1.70
CA LEU A 42 10.34 10.88 -2.75
C LEU A 42 9.59 12.13 -2.31
N TYR A 43 8.43 11.97 -1.65
CA TYR A 43 7.71 13.08 -1.03
C TYR A 43 8.52 13.75 0.06
N THR A 44 9.22 12.95 0.88
CA THR A 44 10.07 13.48 1.96
C THR A 44 11.18 14.36 1.40
N VAL A 45 11.87 13.92 0.33
CA VAL A 45 12.91 14.73 -0.33
C VAL A 45 12.30 16.01 -0.91
N LYS A 46 11.15 15.91 -1.59
CA LYS A 46 10.43 17.08 -2.12
C LYS A 46 10.12 18.11 -1.04
N GLU A 47 9.67 17.65 0.13
CA GLU A 47 9.27 18.51 1.26
C GLU A 47 10.47 19.12 1.99
N ILE A 48 11.56 18.36 2.17
CA ILE A 48 12.80 18.85 2.80
C ILE A 48 13.34 20.08 2.06
N PHE A 49 13.31 20.05 0.73
CA PHE A 49 13.82 21.14 -0.12
C PHE A 49 12.72 22.10 -0.58
N ALA A 50 11.52 22.01 -0.02
CA ALA A 50 10.48 22.99 -0.29
C ALA A 50 10.94 24.39 0.15
N PRO A 51 10.57 25.47 -0.58
CA PRO A 51 10.98 26.83 -0.23
C PRO A 51 10.60 27.25 1.20
N ALA A 52 9.52 26.68 1.74
CA ALA A 52 9.03 26.94 3.08
C ALA A 52 9.95 26.43 4.19
N THR A 53 10.73 25.37 3.93
CA THR A 53 11.60 24.73 4.93
C THR A 53 12.93 25.47 5.09
N GLY A 54 13.29 26.33 4.12
CA GLY A 54 14.51 27.15 4.17
C GLY A 54 15.82 26.36 3.99
N VAL A 55 15.75 25.06 3.69
CA VAL A 55 16.93 24.22 3.45
C VAL A 55 17.39 24.40 2.01
N ALA A 56 18.58 25.00 1.84
CA ALA A 56 19.16 25.17 0.51
C ALA A 56 19.49 23.80 -0.12
N LEU A 57 19.14 23.65 -1.41
CA LEU A 57 19.53 22.50 -2.22
C LEU A 57 21.02 22.59 -2.58
N ASN A 58 21.88 22.04 -1.71
CA ASN A 58 23.31 21.91 -1.95
C ASN A 58 23.76 20.46 -1.72
N THR A 59 24.94 20.10 -2.20
CA THR A 59 25.45 18.73 -2.16
C THR A 59 25.53 18.16 -0.74
N ALA A 60 25.95 18.98 0.24
CA ALA A 60 26.07 18.55 1.63
C ALA A 60 24.70 18.21 2.24
N ASN A 61 23.70 19.07 2.04
CA ASN A 61 22.34 18.88 2.53
C ASN A 61 21.65 17.70 1.83
N LEU A 62 21.88 17.52 0.53
CA LEU A 62 21.33 16.39 -0.22
C LEU A 62 21.86 15.05 0.31
N ILE A 63 23.17 14.93 0.49
CA ILE A 63 23.79 13.72 1.03
C ILE A 63 23.31 13.47 2.46
N GLY A 64 23.23 14.51 3.29
CA GLY A 64 22.69 14.43 4.65
C GLY A 64 21.24 13.94 4.69
N ALA A 65 20.36 14.52 3.87
CA ALA A 65 18.96 14.15 3.79
C ALA A 65 18.79 12.68 3.35
N VAL A 66 19.48 12.27 2.28
CA VAL A 66 19.42 10.89 1.78
C VAL A 66 19.96 9.91 2.84
N SER A 67 21.04 10.25 3.54
CA SER A 67 21.59 9.41 4.61
C SER A 67 20.61 9.23 5.77
N VAL A 68 19.96 10.30 6.22
CA VAL A 68 18.96 10.25 7.29
C VAL A 68 17.74 9.43 6.88
N ILE A 69 17.24 9.63 5.65
CA ILE A 69 16.14 8.82 5.10
C ILE A 69 16.55 7.34 5.07
N PHE A 70 17.73 7.02 4.58
CA PHE A 70 18.24 5.65 4.53
C PHE A 70 18.31 5.01 5.93
N TRP A 71 18.94 5.68 6.90
CA TRP A 71 19.06 5.16 8.26
C TRP A 71 17.72 5.06 8.98
N ALA A 72 16.81 6.00 8.75
CA ALA A 72 15.45 5.94 9.28
C ALA A 72 14.69 4.73 8.71
N LEU A 73 14.76 4.49 7.39
CA LEU A 73 14.15 3.32 6.76
C LEU A 73 14.75 2.03 7.30
N MET A 74 16.08 1.94 7.43
CA MET A 74 16.75 0.77 8.00
C MET A 74 16.27 0.51 9.44
N LEU A 75 16.23 1.53 10.30
CA LEU A 75 15.76 1.39 11.66
C LEU A 75 14.29 0.98 11.73
N VAL A 76 13.42 1.61 10.95
CA VAL A 76 11.98 1.29 10.95
C VAL A 76 11.76 -0.13 10.44
N VAL A 77 12.36 -0.51 9.31
CA VAL A 77 12.19 -1.86 8.74
C VAL A 77 12.74 -2.92 9.69
N THR A 78 13.95 -2.75 10.22
CA THR A 78 14.53 -3.74 11.12
C THR A 78 13.77 -3.80 12.45
N LEU A 79 13.54 -2.67 13.11
CA LEU A 79 12.91 -2.68 14.43
C LEU A 79 11.42 -3.02 14.33
N LYS A 80 10.62 -2.21 13.62
CA LYS A 80 9.17 -2.40 13.56
C LYS A 80 8.82 -3.70 12.83
N TYR A 81 9.39 -3.94 11.65
CA TYR A 81 8.93 -5.05 10.83
C TYR A 81 9.62 -6.37 11.20
N VAL A 82 10.95 -6.41 11.30
CA VAL A 82 11.65 -7.68 11.60
C VAL A 82 11.45 -8.12 13.06
N THR A 83 11.54 -7.21 14.03
CA THR A 83 11.44 -7.64 15.44
C THR A 83 10.01 -7.79 15.95
N LEU A 84 9.04 -7.02 15.45
CA LEU A 84 7.66 -7.09 15.93
C LEU A 84 6.77 -7.86 14.95
N ILE A 85 6.64 -7.35 13.72
CA ILE A 85 5.64 -7.88 12.77
C ILE A 85 5.99 -9.30 12.32
N LEU A 86 7.26 -9.61 12.03
CA LEU A 86 7.67 -10.96 11.64
C LEU A 86 7.69 -11.96 12.81
N ARG A 87 7.77 -11.49 14.07
CA ARG A 87 7.73 -12.37 15.26
C ARG A 87 6.32 -12.66 15.74
N ALA A 88 5.36 -11.81 15.38
CA ALA A 88 3.98 -11.98 15.76
C ALA A 88 3.23 -12.62 14.58
N ASP A 89 3.21 -13.94 14.55
CA ASP A 89 2.50 -14.73 13.56
C ASP A 89 1.23 -15.34 14.18
N ASN A 90 0.16 -15.45 13.40
CA ASN A 90 -1.05 -16.15 13.82
C ASN A 90 -1.21 -17.41 12.97
N ARG A 91 -0.59 -18.52 13.41
CA ARG A 91 -0.65 -19.83 12.71
C ARG A 91 -0.19 -19.76 11.25
N GLY A 92 0.88 -19.01 10.97
CA GLY A 92 1.39 -18.82 9.62
C GLY A 92 0.67 -17.74 8.80
N GLU A 93 -0.40 -17.12 9.31
CA GLU A 93 -0.96 -15.90 8.73
C GLU A 93 -0.24 -14.67 9.31
N GLY A 94 0.30 -13.83 8.41
CA GLY A 94 0.93 -12.56 8.74
C GLY A 94 -0.02 -11.36 8.53
N GLY A 95 0.41 -10.19 8.99
CA GLY A 95 -0.27 -8.91 8.71
C GLY A 95 -1.17 -8.38 9.83
N GLY A 96 -1.61 -7.13 9.71
CA GLY A 96 -2.28 -6.38 10.79
C GLY A 96 -3.59 -7.01 11.28
N LEU A 97 -4.36 -7.66 10.38
CA LEU A 97 -5.60 -8.35 10.74
C LEU A 97 -5.34 -9.68 11.47
N ALA A 98 -4.31 -10.42 11.05
CA ALA A 98 -3.86 -11.63 11.73
C ALA A 98 -3.35 -11.32 13.15
N LEU A 99 -2.60 -10.22 13.30
CA LEU A 99 -2.15 -9.69 14.59
C LEU A 99 -3.31 -9.25 15.49
N THR A 100 -4.31 -8.57 14.92
CA THR A 100 -5.52 -8.19 15.66
C THR A 100 -6.26 -9.43 16.16
N ALA A 101 -6.39 -10.46 15.32
CA ALA A 101 -7.00 -11.72 15.70
C ALA A 101 -6.22 -12.42 16.83
N LEU A 102 -4.90 -12.45 16.76
CA LEU A 102 -4.02 -12.99 17.81
C LEU A 102 -4.16 -12.20 19.13
N ALA A 103 -4.17 -10.87 19.07
CA ALA A 103 -4.36 -10.02 20.24
C ALA A 103 -5.75 -10.22 20.88
N ALA A 104 -6.80 -10.29 20.05
CA ALA A 104 -8.16 -10.56 20.50
C ALA A 104 -8.31 -11.97 21.11
N GLN A 105 -7.53 -12.94 20.61
CA GLN A 105 -7.45 -14.29 21.14
C GLN A 105 -6.75 -14.32 22.51
N ALA A 106 -5.68 -13.54 22.69
CA ALA A 106 -4.93 -13.45 23.94
C ALA A 106 -5.76 -12.89 25.11
N VAL A 107 -6.72 -11.99 24.82
CA VAL A 107 -7.64 -11.43 25.82
C VAL A 107 -9.03 -12.06 25.84
N ARG A 108 -9.17 -13.31 25.37
CA ARG A 108 -10.46 -14.01 25.26
C ARG A 108 -11.28 -13.99 26.56
N SER A 109 -10.63 -14.04 27.72
CA SER A 109 -11.28 -14.02 29.04
C SER A 109 -11.87 -12.66 29.43
N ARG A 110 -11.59 -11.57 28.68
CA ARG A 110 -12.07 -10.21 28.95
C ARG A 110 -12.88 -9.67 27.76
N PRO A 111 -14.21 -9.90 27.72
CA PRO A 111 -15.03 -9.65 26.53
C PRO A 111 -15.05 -8.18 26.09
N ALA A 112 -15.01 -7.22 27.02
CA ALA A 112 -14.96 -5.80 26.71
C ALA A 112 -13.67 -5.40 25.98
N LEU A 113 -12.51 -5.84 26.48
CA LEU A 113 -11.20 -5.58 25.85
C LEU A 113 -11.08 -6.26 24.49
N ARG A 114 -11.57 -7.49 24.38
CA ARG A 114 -11.61 -8.21 23.09
C ARG A 114 -12.41 -7.43 22.04
N ARG A 115 -13.59 -6.91 22.42
CA ARG A 115 -14.41 -6.10 21.52
C ARG A 115 -13.70 -4.80 21.13
N GLY A 116 -13.05 -4.14 22.08
CA GLY A 116 -12.23 -2.95 21.82
C GLY A 116 -11.09 -3.21 20.85
N LEU A 117 -10.32 -4.28 21.04
CA LEU A 117 -9.22 -4.68 20.15
C LEU A 117 -9.70 -5.02 18.74
N LEU A 118 -10.82 -5.73 18.61
CA LEU A 118 -11.40 -6.03 17.29
C LEU A 118 -11.86 -4.76 16.58
N LEU A 119 -12.53 -3.83 17.28
CA LEU A 119 -12.92 -2.55 16.71
C LEU A 119 -11.70 -1.73 16.29
N LEU A 120 -10.64 -1.71 17.11
CA LEU A 120 -9.40 -1.04 16.78
C LEU A 120 -8.73 -1.64 15.54
N GLY A 121 -8.73 -2.97 15.40
CA GLY A 121 -8.16 -3.61 14.22
C GLY A 121 -8.98 -3.40 12.95
N VAL A 122 -10.33 -3.40 13.05
CA VAL A 122 -11.20 -3.03 11.93
C VAL A 122 -10.95 -1.57 11.52
N PHE A 123 -10.88 -0.67 12.49
CA PHE A 123 -10.54 0.73 12.24
C PHE A 123 -9.18 0.88 11.55
N GLY A 124 -8.15 0.19 12.04
CA GLY A 124 -6.83 0.14 11.40
C GLY A 124 -6.88 -0.40 9.96
N ALA A 125 -7.68 -1.43 9.71
CA ALA A 125 -7.88 -1.97 8.36
C ALA A 125 -8.57 -0.97 7.43
N THR A 126 -9.55 -0.20 7.91
CA THR A 126 -10.18 0.86 7.11
C THR A 126 -9.23 2.01 6.80
N LEU A 127 -8.37 2.41 7.73
CA LEU A 127 -7.34 3.43 7.48
C LEU A 127 -6.32 2.96 6.45
N PHE A 128 -5.86 1.71 6.57
CA PHE A 128 -4.94 1.11 5.60
C PHE A 128 -5.57 1.01 4.20
N TYR A 129 -6.85 0.66 4.13
CA TYR A 129 -7.58 0.68 2.86
C TYR A 129 -7.68 2.09 2.29
N GLY A 130 -7.95 3.09 3.13
CA GLY A 130 -7.94 4.50 2.72
C GLY A 130 -6.59 4.93 2.15
N ASP A 131 -5.50 4.62 2.83
CA ASP A 131 -4.12 4.92 2.39
C ASP A 131 -3.81 4.28 1.03
N SER A 132 -4.21 3.01 0.83
CA SER A 132 -4.04 2.30 -0.45
C SER A 132 -4.77 2.94 -1.64
N VAL A 133 -5.82 3.71 -1.39
CA VAL A 133 -6.57 4.46 -2.42
C VAL A 133 -6.02 5.88 -2.60
N ILE A 134 -5.58 6.52 -1.51
CA ILE A 134 -5.08 7.90 -1.50
C ILE A 134 -3.73 8.02 -2.19
N THR A 135 -2.78 7.11 -1.92
CA THR A 135 -1.40 7.25 -2.44
C THR A 135 -1.32 7.26 -3.97
N PRO A 136 -2.00 6.34 -4.70
CA PRO A 136 -2.05 6.42 -6.16
C PRO A 136 -2.72 7.71 -6.67
N ALA A 137 -3.79 8.15 -6.03
CA ALA A 137 -4.51 9.37 -6.42
C ALA A 137 -3.64 10.63 -6.27
N ILE A 138 -2.95 10.77 -5.13
CA ILE A 138 -2.02 11.87 -4.85
C ILE A 138 -0.83 11.82 -5.81
N SER A 139 -0.28 10.64 -6.08
CA SER A 139 0.80 10.48 -7.05
C SER A 139 0.39 10.94 -8.46
N VAL A 140 -0.82 10.62 -8.93
CA VAL A 140 -1.33 11.06 -10.25
C VAL A 140 -1.59 12.57 -10.28
N LEU A 141 -2.22 13.12 -9.25
CA LEU A 141 -2.47 14.57 -9.15
C LEU A 141 -1.17 15.38 -9.07
N SER A 142 -0.12 14.83 -8.47
CA SER A 142 1.19 15.50 -8.37
C SER A 142 1.98 15.51 -9.68
N ALA A 143 1.57 14.72 -10.67
CA ALA A 143 2.26 14.55 -11.94
C ALA A 143 1.81 15.55 -13.03
N VAL A 144 0.70 16.27 -12.81
CA VAL A 144 0.15 17.32 -13.68
C VAL A 144 0.31 18.70 -13.06
#